data_AF-A0A653DRH8-F1
#
_entry.id   AF-A0A653DRH8-F1
#
_cell.length_a   1.000
_cell.length_b   1.000
_cell.length_c   1.000
_cell.angle_alpha   90.00
_cell.angle_beta   90.00
_cell.angle_gamma   90.00
#
_symmetry.space_group_name_H-M   'P 1'
#
loop_
_entity.id
_entity.type
_entity.pdbx_description
1 polymer ?
#
loop_
_entity_poly.entity_id
_entity_poly.type
_entity_poly.pdbx_seq_one_letter_code
_entity_poly.pdbx_strand_id
1 'polypeptide(L)'
;MVGTIAIATDAAWQAELKNNGDKLMAVKFGAEWCSACKKLQPMYVETANKFPDIRFIEIDVDKLPDLAAELGVSSIPATFLLRNGKVVDQCRLSEQTSKKLLRRPKNMCAGYQGKRSCSSGSDGQAL
;
A
#
# COMPACT_ATOMS: atom_id res chain seq x y z
N MET A 1 -14.07 -3.93 15.29
CA MET A 1 -13.15 -2.78 15.21
C MET A 1 -11.99 -3.21 14.34
N VAL A 2 -11.91 -2.73 13.09
CA VAL A 2 -10.77 -3.05 12.22
C VAL A 2 -9.61 -2.15 12.65
N GLY A 3 -8.65 -2.76 13.36
CA GLY A 3 -7.41 -2.10 13.74
C GLY A 3 -6.41 -2.19 12.60
N THR A 4 -5.96 -1.05 12.10
CA THR A 4 -4.73 -0.97 11.32
C THR A 4 -3.56 -1.27 12.25
N ILE A 5 -2.70 -2.20 11.84
CA ILE A 5 -1.56 -2.65 12.64
C ILE A 5 -0.33 -1.88 12.17
N ALA A 6 0.26 -1.08 13.05
CA ALA A 6 1.52 -0.41 12.77
C ALA A 6 2.69 -1.34 13.12
N ILE A 7 3.57 -1.61 12.16
CA ILE A 7 4.76 -2.44 12.34
C ILE A 7 6.01 -1.57 12.22
N ALA A 8 6.82 -1.61 13.28
CA ALA A 8 8.05 -0.83 13.40
C ALA A 8 9.32 -1.69 13.55
N THR A 9 9.20 -3.02 13.60
CA THR A 9 10.33 -3.95 13.74
C THR A 9 10.21 -5.11 12.76
N ASP A 10 11.35 -5.64 12.32
CA ASP A 10 11.44 -6.79 11.42
C ASP A 10 10.85 -8.05 12.06
N ALA A 11 11.06 -8.24 13.37
CA ALA A 11 10.52 -9.37 14.11
C ALA A 11 8.98 -9.35 14.12
N ALA A 12 8.37 -8.18 14.30
CA ALA A 12 6.92 -8.02 14.25
C ALA A 12 6.38 -8.24 12.83
N TRP A 13 7.10 -7.80 11.80
CA TRP A 13 6.76 -8.08 10.41
C TRP A 13 6.74 -9.59 10.11
N GLN A 14 7.78 -10.31 10.51
CA GLN A 14 7.89 -11.76 10.31
C GLN A 14 6.81 -12.52 11.10
N ALA A 15 6.50 -12.07 12.31
CA ALA A 15 5.42 -12.65 13.12
C ALA A 15 4.05 -12.49 12.42
N GLU A 16 3.76 -11.30 11.89
CA GLU A 16 2.51 -11.04 11.18
C GLU A 16 2.39 -11.84 9.88
N LEU A 17 3.48 -11.97 9.12
CA LEU A 17 3.51 -12.82 7.93
C LEU A 17 3.16 -14.28 8.27
N LYS A 18 3.72 -14.81 9.36
CA LYS A 18 3.42 -16.18 9.82
C LYS A 18 1.99 -16.32 10.34
N ASN A 19 1.50 -15.31 11.06
CA ASN A 19 0.18 -15.33 11.68
C ASN A 19 -0.97 -15.24 10.66
N ASN A 20 -0.75 -14.58 9.52
CA ASN A 20 -1.79 -14.37 8.52
C ASN A 20 -1.89 -15.46 7.43
N GLY A 21 -0.88 -16.31 7.25
CA GLY A 21 -0.93 -17.44 6.30
C GLY A 21 -1.30 -17.02 4.87
N ASP A 22 -2.39 -17.58 4.32
CA ASP A 22 -2.85 -17.34 2.93
C ASP A 22 -3.72 -16.07 2.75
N LYS A 23 -4.01 -15.32 3.83
CA LYS A 23 -4.88 -14.15 3.77
C LYS A 23 -4.21 -12.99 3.03
N LEU A 24 -5.05 -12.14 2.41
CA LEU A 24 -4.57 -10.95 1.72
C LEU A 24 -4.20 -9.86 2.74
N MET A 25 -3.02 -9.29 2.58
CA MET A 25 -2.47 -8.21 3.41
C MET A 25 -2.30 -6.96 2.55
N ALA A 26 -2.82 -5.83 3.01
CA ALA A 26 -2.59 -4.52 2.42
C ALA A 26 -1.59 -3.77 3.30
N VAL A 27 -0.37 -3.59 2.81
CA VAL A 27 0.71 -2.89 3.51
C VAL A 27 0.84 -1.47 2.95
N LYS A 28 0.67 -0.47 3.81
CA LYS A 28 0.88 0.94 3.48
C LYS A 28 2.24 1.40 4.01
N PHE A 29 3.07 1.92 3.12
CA PHE A 29 4.30 2.63 3.48
C PHE A 29 3.99 4.11 3.67
N GLY A 30 4.27 4.61 4.86
CA GLY A 30 4.05 5.98 5.25
C GLY A 30 5.17 6.52 6.13
N ALA A 31 5.08 7.81 6.42
CA ALA A 31 5.87 8.46 7.45
C ALA A 31 5.07 9.61 8.05
N GLU A 32 5.36 9.95 9.30
CA GLU A 32 4.68 11.00 10.06
C GLU A 32 4.82 12.39 9.44
N TRP A 33 5.98 12.62 8.80
CA TRP A 33 6.32 13.86 8.10
C TRP A 33 5.62 13.99 6.74
N CYS A 34 4.95 12.94 6.26
CA CYS A 34 4.28 12.97 4.97
C CYS A 34 2.84 13.52 5.09
N SER A 35 2.66 14.80 4.78
CA SER A 35 1.35 15.47 4.77
C SER A 35 0.31 14.78 3.87
N ALA A 36 0.75 14.21 2.74
CA ALA A 36 -0.13 13.45 1.84
C ALA A 36 -0.62 12.13 2.46
N CYS A 37 0.21 11.49 3.30
CA CYS A 37 -0.15 10.25 3.99
C CYS A 37 -1.28 10.48 5.01
N LYS A 38 -1.25 11.62 5.73
CA LYS A 38 -2.32 12.01 6.66
C LYS A 38 -3.68 12.15 5.97
N LYS A 39 -3.71 12.69 4.76
CA LYS A 39 -4.94 12.78 3.94
C LYS A 39 -5.43 11.41 3.46
N LEU A 40 -4.51 10.45 3.26
CA LEU A 40 -4.84 9.10 2.84
C LEU A 40 -5.40 8.22 3.96
N GLN A 41 -5.01 8.49 5.20
CA GLN A 41 -5.39 7.73 6.38
C GLN A 41 -6.90 7.48 6.52
N PRO A 42 -7.81 8.47 6.39
CA PRO A 42 -9.25 8.21 6.47
C PRO A 42 -9.76 7.30 5.35
N MET A 43 -9.24 7.44 4.13
CA MET A 43 -9.61 6.56 3.00
C MET A 43 -9.13 5.13 3.23
N TYR A 44 -7.94 4.97 3.82
CA TYR A 44 -7.37 3.66 4.14
C TYR A 44 -8.20 2.95 5.23
N VAL A 45 -8.59 3.66 6.28
CA VAL A 45 -9.46 3.13 7.34
C VAL A 45 -10.85 2.78 6.81
N GLU A 46 -11.43 3.61 5.94
CA GLU A 46 -12.73 3.32 5.33
C GLU A 46 -12.67 2.05 4.45
N THR A 47 -11.57 1.90 3.70
CA THR A 47 -11.31 0.69 2.90
C THR A 47 -11.15 -0.52 3.83
N ALA A 48 -10.44 -0.36 4.95
CA ALA A 48 -10.26 -1.41 5.94
C ALA A 48 -11.59 -1.86 6.55
N ASN A 49 -12.51 -0.93 6.78
CA ASN A 49 -13.84 -1.22 7.27
C ASN A 49 -14.70 -1.96 6.22
N LYS A 50 -14.55 -1.60 4.93
CA LYS A 50 -15.25 -2.28 3.82
C LYS A 50 -14.75 -3.70 3.56
N PHE A 51 -13.48 -3.99 3.86
CA PHE A 51 -12.84 -5.28 3.60
C PHE A 51 -12.26 -5.90 4.88
N PRO A 52 -13.09 -6.40 5.81
CA PRO A 52 -12.62 -6.99 7.06
C PRO A 52 -11.83 -8.29 6.89
N ASP A 53 -11.92 -8.93 5.71
CA ASP A 53 -11.16 -10.14 5.36
C ASP A 53 -9.70 -9.84 5.01
N ILE A 54 -9.41 -8.59 4.63
CA ILE A 54 -8.06 -8.11 4.30
C ILE A 54 -7.42 -7.53 5.56
N ARG A 55 -6.14 -7.81 5.75
CA ARG A 55 -5.37 -7.31 6.89
C ARG A 55 -4.63 -6.04 6.49
N PHE A 56 -4.92 -4.95 7.20
CA PHE A 56 -4.37 -3.63 6.91
C PHE A 56 -3.19 -3.35 7.85
N ILE A 57 -2.01 -3.18 7.26
CA ILE A 57 -0.74 -3.00 7.96
C ILE A 57 -0.13 -1.67 7.51
N GLU A 58 0.36 -0.91 8.46
CA GLU A 58 1.09 0.32 8.23
C GLU A 58 2.56 0.12 8.61
N ILE A 59 3.46 0.44 7.68
CA ILE A 59 4.90 0.36 7.91
C ILE A 59 5.46 1.76 7.76
N ASP A 60 6.23 2.17 8.77
CA ASP A 60 6.95 3.42 8.73
C ASP A 60 8.31 3.21 8.03
N VAL A 61 8.56 4.00 6.98
CA VAL A 61 9.80 3.89 6.19
C VAL A 61 11.05 4.36 6.94
N ASP A 62 10.88 5.16 8.01
CA ASP A 62 11.97 5.58 8.90
C ASP A 62 12.36 4.45 9.86
N LYS A 63 11.38 3.64 10.27
CA LYS A 63 11.61 2.48 11.14
C LYS A 63 12.18 1.26 10.39
N LEU A 64 11.72 1.04 9.16
CA LEU A 64 12.08 -0.12 8.36
C LEU A 64 12.51 0.28 6.93
N PRO A 65 13.60 1.05 6.78
CA PRO A 65 14.05 1.53 5.46
C PRO A 65 14.53 0.38 4.56
N ASP A 66 15.20 -0.63 5.11
CA ASP A 66 15.66 -1.82 4.38
C ASP A 66 14.49 -2.59 3.75
N LEU A 67 13.42 -2.80 4.51
CA LEU A 67 12.23 -3.50 4.04
C LEU A 67 11.49 -2.68 2.97
N ALA A 68 11.43 -1.35 3.13
CA ALA A 68 10.88 -0.46 2.13
C ALA A 68 11.69 -0.54 0.82
N ALA A 69 13.02 -0.58 0.90
CA ALA A 69 13.90 -0.74 -0.24
C ALA A 69 13.73 -2.11 -0.92
N GLU A 70 13.66 -3.20 -0.15
CA GLU A 70 13.46 -4.57 -0.64
C GLU A 70 12.14 -4.72 -1.42
N LEU A 71 11.09 -4.04 -0.95
CA LEU A 71 9.77 -4.02 -1.60
C LEU A 71 9.69 -3.01 -2.77
N GLY A 72 10.76 -2.27 -3.04
CA GLY A 72 10.83 -1.30 -4.15
C GLY A 72 10.06 -0.01 -3.88
N VAL A 73 9.95 0.42 -2.62
CA VAL A 73 9.36 1.71 -2.24
C VAL A 73 10.36 2.82 -2.53
N SER A 74 10.20 3.50 -3.66
CA SER A 74 11.02 4.68 -3.99
C SER A 74 10.32 6.02 -3.70
N SER A 75 9.03 6.01 -3.35
CA SER A 75 8.25 7.21 -3.06
C SER A 75 7.09 6.91 -2.12
N ILE A 76 6.92 7.72 -1.08
CA ILE A 76 5.75 7.66 -0.19
C ILE A 76 4.69 8.69 -0.63
N PRO A 77 3.39 8.41 -0.42
CA PRO A 77 2.82 7.15 0.09
C PRO A 77 2.75 6.06 -0.98
N ALA A 78 3.02 4.82 -0.58
CA ALA A 78 2.86 3.64 -1.43
C ALA A 78 2.07 2.57 -0.70
N THR A 79 1.27 1.79 -1.44
CA THR A 79 0.51 0.67 -0.87
C THR A 79 0.76 -0.59 -1.68
N PHE A 80 1.01 -1.69 -0.99
CA PHE A 80 1.32 -2.97 -1.56
C PHE A 80 0.32 -3.99 -1.06
N LEU A 81 -0.09 -4.88 -1.96
CA LEU A 81 -0.88 -6.04 -1.63
C LEU A 81 0.06 -7.22 -1.57
N LEU A 82 0.08 -7.92 -0.44
CA LEU A 82 0.83 -9.12 -0.22
C LEU A 82 -0.12 -10.28 0.02
N ARG A 83 0.22 -11.45 -0.50
CA ARG A 83 -0.46 -12.70 -0.21
C ARG A 83 0.59 -13.78 -0.03
N ASN A 84 0.52 -14.51 1.08
CA ASN A 84 1.46 -15.58 1.39
C ASN A 84 2.94 -15.15 1.29
N GLY A 85 3.26 -13.95 1.82
CA GLY A 85 4.61 -13.38 1.78
C GLY A 85 5.09 -12.91 0.40
N LYS A 86 4.26 -12.98 -0.65
CA LYS A 86 4.59 -12.49 -1.99
C LYS A 86 3.83 -11.21 -2.31
N VAL A 87 4.53 -10.24 -2.89
CA VAL A 87 3.91 -9.02 -3.43
C VAL A 87 3.05 -9.41 -4.63
N VAL A 88 1.75 -9.20 -4.49
CA VAL A 88 0.72 -9.48 -5.49
C VAL A 88 0.58 -8.31 -6.45
N ASP A 89 0.49 -7.10 -5.90
CA ASP A 89 0.18 -5.89 -6.66
C ASP A 89 0.66 -4.66 -5.89
N GLN A 90 1.25 -3.70 -6.59
CA GLN A 90 1.56 -2.39 -6.05
C GLN A 90 0.49 -1.41 -6.52
N CYS A 91 -0.20 -0.78 -5.58
CA CYS A 91 -1.22 0.20 -5.89
C CYS A 91 -0.86 1.54 -5.26
N ARG A 92 -0.78 2.58 -6.08
CA ARG A 92 -0.71 3.95 -5.57
C ARG A 92 -2.12 4.35 -5.17
N LEU A 93 -2.39 4.42 -3.87
CA LEU A 93 -3.68 4.85 -3.35
C LEU A 93 -3.89 6.33 -3.71
N SER A 94 -4.56 6.58 -4.83
CA SER A 94 -5.13 7.88 -5.22
C SER A 94 -6.66 7.78 -5.21
N GLU A 95 -7.39 8.90 -5.24
CA GLU A 95 -8.86 8.96 -5.13
C GLU A 95 -9.61 7.96 -6.08
N GLN A 96 -9.01 7.62 -7.21
CA GLN A 96 -9.48 6.63 -8.19
C GLN A 96 -9.44 5.17 -7.69
N THR A 97 -8.76 4.90 -6.58
CA THR A 97 -8.42 3.54 -6.08
C THR A 97 -9.57 2.90 -5.32
N SER A 98 -10.43 3.68 -4.65
CA SER A 98 -11.63 3.16 -3.98
C SER A 98 -12.51 2.38 -4.97
N LYS A 99 -12.75 2.98 -6.15
CA LYS A 99 -13.44 2.33 -7.28
C LYS A 99 -12.65 1.17 -7.88
N LYS A 100 -11.31 1.24 -7.91
CA LYS A 100 -10.45 0.20 -8.49
C LYS A 100 -10.33 -1.05 -7.59
N LEU A 101 -10.35 -0.89 -6.27
CA LEU A 101 -10.40 -2.01 -5.32
C LEU A 101 -11.77 -2.71 -5.35
N LEU A 102 -12.86 -1.93 -5.42
CA LEU A 102 -14.24 -2.44 -5.48
C LEU A 102 -14.55 -3.16 -6.81
N ARG A 103 -13.95 -2.73 -7.92
CA ARG A 103 -14.19 -3.29 -9.26
C ARG A 103 -13.21 -4.40 -9.66
N ARG A 104 -12.29 -4.82 -8.79
CA ARG A 104 -11.27 -5.83 -9.14
C ARG A 104 -11.85 -7.25 -9.03
N PRO A 105 -12.17 -7.95 -10.14
CA PRO A 105 -12.42 -9.39 -10.09
C PRO A 105 -11.13 -10.11 -9.67
N LYS A 106 -11.28 -11.30 -9.06
CA LYS A 106 -10.22 -12.17 -8.52
C LYS A 106 -9.14 -12.64 -9.52
N ASN A 107 -9.10 -12.10 -10.74
CA ASN A 107 -8.12 -12.44 -11.77
C ASN A 107 -6.97 -11.43 -11.77
N MET A 108 -6.01 -11.77 -10.92
CA MET A 108 -4.69 -11.21 -10.73
C MET A 108 -3.76 -11.68 -11.86
N CYS A 109 -3.37 -10.76 -12.75
CA CYS A 109 -2.18 -10.83 -13.62
C CYS A 109 -2.19 -9.60 -14.55
N ALA A 110 -1.65 -8.46 -14.11
CA ALA A 110 -1.20 -7.42 -15.04
C ALA A 110 -0.32 -6.38 -14.34
N GLY A 111 1.00 -6.59 -14.42
CA GLY A 111 1.90 -5.47 -14.61
C GLY A 111 2.73 -5.00 -13.42
N TYR A 112 3.44 -5.92 -12.74
CA TYR A 112 4.82 -5.61 -12.41
C TYR A 112 5.67 -5.79 -13.68
N GLN A 113 5.59 -4.81 -14.58
CA GLN A 113 6.62 -4.59 -15.58
C GLN A 113 6.68 -3.08 -15.84
N GLY A 114 7.71 -2.49 -15.25
CA GLY A 114 8.57 -1.48 -15.85
C GLY A 114 7.91 -0.29 -16.54
N LYS A 115 8.36 0.90 -16.10
CA LYS A 115 8.52 2.07 -16.98
C LYS A 115 7.20 2.58 -17.59
N ARG A 116 6.56 3.50 -16.86
CA ARG A 116 5.90 4.66 -17.49
C ARG A 116 6.49 5.94 -16.93
N SER A 117 7.76 6.14 -17.25
CA SER A 117 8.15 7.45 -17.77
C SER A 117 7.46 7.62 -19.14
N CYS A 118 7.26 8.88 -19.54
CA CYS A 118 6.72 9.37 -20.82
C CYS A 118 5.24 9.78 -20.81
N SER A 119 5.02 10.94 -20.19
CA SER A 119 4.46 12.15 -20.82
C SER A 119 3.11 12.09 -21.54
N SER A 120 2.12 12.80 -21.00
CA SER A 120 1.72 14.12 -21.52
C SER A 120 0.42 14.57 -20.85
N GLY A 121 0.49 15.72 -20.22
CA GLY A 121 -0.58 16.40 -19.50
C GLY A 121 -0.01 17.70 -18.99
N SER A 122 0.38 18.54 -19.94
CA SER A 122 0.77 19.92 -19.74
C SER A 122 -0.38 20.65 -19.06
N ASP A 123 -0.26 20.96 -17.76
CA ASP A 123 -0.98 22.10 -17.21
C ASP A 123 -0.04 23.29 -17.37
N GLY A 124 -0.37 24.12 -18.36
CA GLY A 124 0.30 25.38 -18.60
C GLY A 124 0.14 26.28 -17.39
N GLN A 125 1.24 26.63 -16.75
CA GLN A 125 1.33 27.92 -16.07
C GLN A 125 1.61 28.97 -17.15
N ALA A 126 0.55 29.39 -17.83
CA ALA A 126 0.53 30.62 -18.62
C ALA A 126 -0.51 31.54 -17.97
N LEU A 127 -0.01 32.46 -17.14
CA LEU A 127 -0.38 33.88 -17.02
C LEU A 127 0.47 34.48 -15.89
#